data_AF-A0A2V6CAP5-F1
#
_entry.id   AF-A0A2V6CAP5-F1
#
_cell.length_a   1.000
_cell.length_b   1.000
_cell.length_c   1.000
_cell.angle_alpha   90.00
_cell.angle_beta   90.00
_cell.angle_gamma   90.00
#
_symmetry.space_group_name_H-M   'P 1'
#
loop_
_entity.id
_entity.type
_entity.pdbx_description
1 polymer ?
#
loop_
_entity_poly.entity_id
_entity_poly.type
_entity_poly.pdbx_seq_one_letter_code
_entity_poly.pdbx_strand_id
1 'polypeptide(L)'
;MVSRQSDSNRRPAEAHGETAKAQKILAEIVRLWPDDDHERNHEMYLRLLLGASGADADKAVREGEVLMAREPYNWQARATVALGQLRLGHHAEALEAGPLAVRAVALDANGWKEGAKGDARTLAAAPLLPEERALIAPLLSDRSQ
;
A
#
# COMPACT_ATOMS: atom_id res chain seq x y z
N MET A 1 22.16 3.59 -19.95
CA MET A 1 22.61 3.89 -18.58
C MET A 1 21.52 4.72 -17.86
N VAL A 2 20.31 4.17 -17.72
CA VAL A 2 19.14 4.84 -17.10
C VAL A 2 18.81 4.22 -15.73
N SER A 3 19.25 2.98 -15.47
CA SER A 3 19.02 2.21 -14.22
C SER A 3 19.36 2.89 -12.91
N ARG A 4 20.46 3.66 -12.81
CA ARG A 4 20.84 4.24 -11.51
C ARG A 4 20.10 5.53 -11.17
N GLN A 5 19.66 6.30 -12.16
CA GLN A 5 19.15 7.64 -11.91
C GLN A 5 17.67 7.63 -11.48
N SER A 6 16.83 6.80 -12.10
CA SER A 6 15.40 6.71 -11.76
C SER A 6 15.18 6.13 -10.35
N ASP A 7 15.91 5.06 -9.99
CA ASP A 7 15.93 4.52 -8.62
C ASP A 7 16.47 5.52 -7.59
N SER A 8 17.43 6.36 -7.99
CA SER A 8 18.01 7.37 -7.10
C SER A 8 17.04 8.53 -6.81
N ASN A 9 16.04 8.77 -7.65
CA ASN A 9 15.06 9.84 -7.49
C ASN A 9 13.76 9.39 -6.79
N ARG A 10 13.41 8.11 -6.86
CA ARG A 10 12.22 7.54 -6.17
C ARG A 10 12.35 7.63 -4.65
N ARG A 11 13.45 7.12 -4.10
CA ARG A 11 13.67 7.07 -2.63
C ARG A 11 13.63 8.45 -1.96
N PRO A 12 14.23 9.51 -2.55
CA PRO A 12 14.02 10.87 -2.06
C PRO A 12 12.58 11.36 -2.15
N ALA A 13 11.86 11.10 -3.26
CA ALA A 13 10.46 11.51 -3.39
C ALA A 13 9.58 10.88 -2.29
N GLU A 14 9.73 9.57 -2.02
CA GLU A 14 9.05 8.90 -0.91
C GLU A 14 9.46 9.47 0.45
N ALA A 15 10.75 9.69 0.68
CA ALA A 15 11.26 10.27 1.93
C ALA A 15 10.75 11.70 2.18
N HIS A 16 10.45 12.46 1.13
CA HIS A 16 9.86 13.79 1.20
C HIS A 16 8.31 13.78 1.17
N GLY A 17 7.69 12.59 1.15
CA GLY A 17 6.23 12.45 1.09
C GLY A 17 5.62 12.88 -0.25
N GLU A 18 6.41 12.93 -1.32
CA GLU A 18 5.95 13.28 -2.67
C GLU A 18 5.37 12.03 -3.39
N THR A 19 4.37 11.36 -2.80
CA THR A 19 3.83 10.07 -3.27
C THR A 19 3.41 10.08 -4.74
N ALA A 20 2.73 11.14 -5.19
CA ALA A 20 2.33 11.28 -6.59
C ALA A 20 3.53 11.39 -7.56
N LYS A 21 4.64 11.99 -7.12
CA LYS A 21 5.86 12.07 -7.92
C LYS A 21 6.61 10.74 -7.91
N ALA A 22 6.67 10.06 -6.77
CA ALA A 22 7.21 8.71 -6.67
C ALA A 22 6.46 7.75 -7.60
N GLN A 23 5.13 7.79 -7.61
CA GLN A 23 4.31 6.98 -8.52
C GLN A 23 4.62 7.26 -10.00
N LYS A 24 4.78 8.53 -10.40
CA LYS A 24 5.13 8.86 -11.80
C LYS A 24 6.50 8.31 -12.21
N ILE A 25 7.51 8.45 -11.35
CA ILE A 25 8.85 7.89 -11.59
C ILE A 25 8.75 6.37 -11.74
N LEU A 26 7.93 5.73 -10.90
CA LEU A 26 7.74 4.28 -10.90
C LEU A 26 7.00 3.78 -12.15
N ALA A 27 6.00 4.52 -12.60
CA ALA A 27 5.32 4.23 -13.87
C ALA A 27 6.28 4.32 -15.07
N GLU A 28 7.24 5.25 -15.05
CA GLU A 28 8.29 5.30 -16.08
C GLU A 28 9.25 4.11 -16.01
N ILE A 29 9.65 3.69 -14.80
CA ILE A 29 10.48 2.50 -14.56
C ILE A 29 9.79 1.24 -15.11
N VAL A 30 8.53 1.01 -14.74
CA VAL A 30 7.73 -0.14 -15.19
C VAL A 30 7.53 -0.13 -16.71
N ARG A 31 7.41 1.06 -17.33
CA ARG A 31 7.34 1.15 -18.80
C ARG A 31 8.64 0.70 -19.49
N LEU A 32 9.78 0.91 -18.84
CA LEU A 32 11.10 0.50 -19.36
C LEU A 32 11.41 -0.97 -19.06
N TRP A 33 10.98 -1.48 -17.91
CA TRP A 33 11.17 -2.86 -17.45
C TRP A 33 9.83 -3.46 -17.01
N PRO A 34 8.98 -3.87 -17.99
CA PRO A 34 7.65 -4.39 -17.68
C PRO A 34 7.67 -5.72 -16.91
N ASP A 35 8.78 -6.45 -16.98
CA ASP A 35 8.95 -7.76 -16.32
C ASP A 35 9.45 -7.64 -14.86
N ASP A 36 9.69 -6.42 -14.35
CA ASP A 36 10.04 -6.22 -12.95
C ASP A 36 8.78 -6.23 -12.07
N ASP A 37 8.48 -7.42 -11.53
CA ASP A 37 7.30 -7.65 -10.69
C ASP A 37 7.30 -6.80 -9.41
N HIS A 38 8.47 -6.49 -8.85
CA HIS A 38 8.57 -5.73 -7.61
C HIS A 38 8.24 -4.25 -7.84
N GLU A 39 8.84 -3.65 -8.86
CA GLU A 39 8.59 -2.24 -9.20
C GLU A 39 7.15 -2.06 -9.71
N ARG A 40 6.62 -3.03 -10.45
CA ARG A 40 5.21 -3.05 -10.86
C ARG A 40 4.25 -3.17 -9.68
N ASN A 41 4.53 -4.05 -8.73
CA ASN A 41 3.72 -4.16 -7.51
C ASN A 41 3.74 -2.85 -6.70
N HIS A 42 4.91 -2.23 -6.56
CA HIS A 42 5.03 -0.96 -5.86
C HIS A 42 4.29 0.17 -6.59
N GLU A 43 4.34 0.21 -7.92
CA GLU A 43 3.56 1.17 -8.72
C GLU A 43 2.06 1.07 -8.43
N MET A 44 1.54 -0.16 -8.40
CA MET A 44 0.15 -0.42 -8.06
C MET A 44 -0.18 -0.01 -6.62
N TYR A 45 0.70 -0.28 -5.66
CA TYR A 45 0.53 0.18 -4.27
C TYR A 45 0.39 1.71 -4.17
N LEU A 46 1.29 2.46 -4.81
CA LEU A 46 1.23 3.93 -4.79
C LEU A 46 -0.04 4.46 -5.47
N ARG A 47 -0.48 3.84 -6.58
CA ARG A 47 -1.76 4.19 -7.23
C ARG A 47 -2.95 3.99 -6.30
N LEU A 48 -2.98 2.89 -5.55
CA LEU A 48 -4.05 2.61 -4.60
C LEU A 48 -4.04 3.59 -3.43
N LEU A 49 -2.87 3.98 -2.93
CA LEU A 49 -2.74 5.04 -1.92
C LEU A 49 -3.28 6.38 -2.42
N LEU A 50 -3.02 6.71 -3.69
CA LEU A 50 -3.51 7.92 -4.37
C LEU A 50 -4.99 7.84 -4.79
N GLY A 51 -5.69 6.76 -4.45
CA GLY A 51 -7.15 6.65 -4.62
C GLY A 51 -7.63 5.82 -5.80
N ALA A 52 -6.76 5.09 -6.49
CA ALA A 52 -7.19 4.12 -7.49
C ALA A 52 -8.13 3.05 -6.87
N SER A 53 -9.13 2.62 -7.64
CA SER A 53 -10.18 1.68 -7.22
C SER A 53 -10.78 0.94 -8.43
N GLY A 54 -11.75 0.05 -8.20
CA GLY A 54 -12.39 -0.74 -9.25
C GLY A 54 -11.38 -1.61 -10.00
N ALA A 55 -11.34 -1.50 -11.33
CA ALA A 55 -10.47 -2.31 -12.18
C ALA A 55 -8.97 -2.22 -11.83
N ASP A 56 -8.52 -1.06 -11.34
CA ASP A 56 -7.13 -0.89 -10.89
C ASP A 56 -6.86 -1.69 -9.60
N ALA A 57 -7.83 -1.72 -8.67
CA ALA A 57 -7.74 -2.52 -7.46
C ALA A 57 -7.83 -4.02 -7.76
N ASP A 58 -8.73 -4.44 -8.65
CA ASP A 58 -8.82 -5.83 -9.11
C ASP A 58 -7.50 -6.31 -9.74
N LYS A 59 -6.88 -5.45 -10.56
CA LYS A 59 -5.57 -5.76 -11.16
C LYS A 59 -4.50 -5.91 -10.08
N ALA A 60 -4.43 -4.97 -9.14
CA ALA A 60 -3.46 -4.99 -8.06
C ALA A 60 -3.58 -6.23 -7.17
N VAL A 61 -4.82 -6.64 -6.84
CA VAL A 61 -5.10 -7.88 -6.10
C VAL A 61 -4.60 -9.08 -6.89
N ARG A 62 -5.05 -9.25 -8.14
CA ARG A 62 -4.69 -10.42 -8.95
C ARG A 62 -3.17 -10.56 -9.15
N GLU A 63 -2.49 -9.47 -9.47
CA GLU A 63 -1.03 -9.52 -9.70
C GLU A 63 -0.26 -9.69 -8.39
N GLY A 64 -0.71 -9.05 -7.31
CA GLY A 64 -0.13 -9.22 -5.98
C GLY A 64 -0.28 -10.65 -5.45
N GLU A 65 -1.42 -11.31 -5.67
CA GLU A 65 -1.65 -12.71 -5.30
C GLU A 65 -0.72 -13.67 -6.06
N VAL A 66 -0.50 -13.44 -7.36
CA VAL A 66 0.48 -14.20 -8.14
C VAL A 66 1.89 -14.04 -7.57
N LEU A 67 2.25 -12.81 -7.19
CA LEU A 67 3.56 -12.54 -6.58
C LEU A 67 3.67 -13.18 -5.19
N MET A 68 2.63 -13.12 -4.35
CA MET A 68 2.58 -13.80 -3.05
C MET A 68 2.68 -15.32 -3.16
N ALA A 69 2.07 -15.92 -4.19
CA ALA A 69 2.16 -17.36 -4.41
C ALA A 69 3.59 -17.80 -4.74
N ARG A 70 4.35 -16.96 -5.47
CA ARG A 70 5.77 -17.17 -5.77
C ARG A 70 6.68 -16.81 -4.61
N GLU A 71 6.32 -15.77 -3.85
CA GLU A 71 7.10 -15.20 -2.76
C GLU A 71 6.23 -14.98 -1.51
N PRO A 72 5.98 -16.04 -0.72
CA PRO A 72 5.01 -15.99 0.39
C PRO A 72 5.34 -14.96 1.48
N TYR A 73 6.59 -14.53 1.59
CA TYR A 73 7.08 -13.56 2.57
C TYR A 73 7.25 -12.14 2.00
N ASN A 74 6.75 -11.87 0.79
CA ASN A 74 6.79 -10.54 0.19
C ASN A 74 5.74 -9.63 0.84
N TRP A 75 6.18 -8.86 1.85
CA TRP A 75 5.31 -7.98 2.62
C TRP A 75 4.72 -6.82 1.81
N GLN A 76 5.39 -6.38 0.75
CA GLN A 76 4.90 -5.33 -0.15
C GLN A 76 3.76 -5.84 -1.04
N ALA A 77 3.87 -7.05 -1.58
CA ALA A 77 2.80 -7.69 -2.34
C ALA A 77 1.55 -7.87 -1.45
N ARG A 78 1.77 -8.36 -0.23
CA ARG A 78 0.74 -8.47 0.81
C ARG A 78 0.03 -7.14 1.09
N ALA A 79 0.78 -6.06 1.30
CA ALA A 79 0.22 -4.73 1.53
C ALA A 79 -0.63 -4.24 0.33
N THR A 80 -0.17 -4.55 -0.88
CA THR A 80 -0.84 -4.18 -2.14
C THR A 80 -2.17 -4.93 -2.28
N VAL A 81 -2.17 -6.24 -2.03
CA VAL A 81 -3.38 -7.07 -2.03
C VAL A 81 -4.35 -6.57 -0.95
N ALA A 82 -3.88 -6.36 0.29
CA ALA A 82 -4.71 -5.89 1.38
C ALA A 82 -5.39 -4.55 1.04
N LEU A 83 -4.64 -3.60 0.47
CA LEU A 83 -5.18 -2.29 0.13
C LEU A 83 -6.14 -2.38 -1.06
N GLY A 84 -5.82 -3.22 -2.05
CA GLY A 84 -6.71 -3.51 -3.17
C GLY A 84 -8.05 -4.08 -2.69
N GLN A 85 -8.03 -5.08 -1.81
CA GLN A 85 -9.23 -5.68 -1.22
C GLN A 85 -10.05 -4.65 -0.43
N LEU A 86 -9.43 -3.75 0.34
CA LEU A 86 -10.13 -2.64 1.00
C LEU A 86 -10.81 -1.70 0.00
N ARG A 87 -10.14 -1.36 -1.12
CA ARG A 87 -10.72 -0.51 -2.17
C ARG A 87 -11.90 -1.16 -2.88
N LEU A 88 -11.98 -2.49 -2.87
CA LEU A 88 -13.09 -3.28 -3.40
C LEU A 88 -14.20 -3.53 -2.37
N GLY A 89 -14.00 -3.19 -1.10
CA GLY A 89 -14.94 -3.47 -0.01
C GLY A 89 -14.87 -4.91 0.53
N HIS A 90 -13.86 -5.67 0.15
CA HIS A 90 -13.61 -7.05 0.60
C HIS A 90 -12.81 -7.04 1.91
N HIS A 91 -13.46 -6.61 2.99
CA HIS A 91 -12.77 -6.33 4.25
C HIS A 91 -12.18 -7.59 4.90
N ALA A 92 -12.83 -8.75 4.79
CA ALA A 92 -12.35 -10.00 5.38
C ALA A 92 -11.05 -10.46 4.70
N GLU A 93 -11.02 -10.42 3.38
CA GLU A 93 -9.87 -10.75 2.55
C GLU A 93 -8.70 -9.79 2.78
N ALA A 94 -9.00 -8.50 2.99
CA ALA A 94 -7.98 -7.51 3.34
C ALA A 94 -7.27 -7.82 4.67
N LEU A 95 -7.97 -8.42 5.64
CA LEU A 95 -7.39 -8.76 6.94
C LEU A 95 -6.40 -9.93 6.84
N GLU A 96 -6.66 -10.91 5.97
CA GLU A 96 -5.81 -12.08 5.76
C GLU A 96 -4.48 -11.75 5.06
N ALA A 97 -4.42 -10.65 4.28
CA ALA A 97 -3.26 -10.33 3.44
C ALA A 97 -2.07 -9.67 4.20
N GLY A 98 -2.29 -8.74 5.16
CA GLY A 98 -1.25 -8.03 5.98
C GLY A 98 -0.36 -7.02 5.20
N PRO A 99 0.47 -6.10 5.79
CA PRO A 99 0.80 -5.76 7.19
C PRO A 99 0.35 -4.33 7.66
N LEU A 100 0.92 -3.87 8.79
CA LEU A 100 0.43 -2.92 9.83
C LEU A 100 -0.48 -1.74 9.42
N ALA A 101 -0.18 -0.94 8.37
CA ALA A 101 -0.97 0.28 8.11
C ALA A 101 -2.32 -0.06 7.48
N VAL A 102 -2.27 -0.93 6.48
CA VAL A 102 -3.45 -1.48 5.84
C VAL A 102 -4.18 -2.44 6.78
N ARG A 103 -3.43 -3.18 7.63
CA ARG A 103 -4.00 -4.04 8.67
C ARG A 103 -4.81 -3.27 9.70
N ALA A 104 -4.35 -2.10 10.18
CA ALA A 104 -5.11 -1.29 11.12
C ALA A 104 -6.48 -0.90 10.54
N VAL A 105 -6.52 -0.50 9.28
CA VAL A 105 -7.77 -0.17 8.57
C VAL A 105 -8.63 -1.42 8.34
N ALA A 106 -8.02 -2.54 7.97
CA ALA A 106 -8.75 -3.81 7.81
C ALA A 106 -9.36 -4.29 9.14
N LEU A 107 -8.64 -4.17 10.26
CA LEU A 107 -9.17 -4.47 11.59
C LEU A 107 -10.39 -3.60 11.90
N ASP A 108 -10.30 -2.29 11.63
CA ASP A 108 -11.40 -1.35 11.89
C ASP A 108 -12.63 -1.69 11.04
N ALA A 109 -12.42 -1.99 9.76
CA ALA A 109 -13.45 -2.36 8.79
C ALA A 109 -14.14 -3.69 9.12
N ASN A 110 -13.47 -4.58 9.87
CA ASN A 110 -14.02 -5.82 10.39
C ASN A 110 -14.54 -5.71 11.84
N GLY A 111 -14.61 -4.49 12.41
CA GLY A 111 -15.17 -4.25 13.75
C GLY A 111 -14.19 -4.47 14.91
N TRP A 112 -12.92 -4.80 14.65
CA TRP A 112 -11.88 -5.00 15.66
C TRP A 112 -11.26 -3.67 16.13
N LYS A 113 -12.09 -2.79 16.67
CA LYS A 113 -11.77 -1.37 16.95
C LYS A 113 -10.54 -1.16 17.83
N GLU A 114 -10.41 -1.91 18.91
CA GLU A 114 -9.26 -1.76 19.82
C GLU A 114 -7.95 -2.28 19.21
N GLY A 115 -8.02 -3.35 18.42
CA GLY A 115 -6.87 -3.85 17.65
C GLY A 115 -6.42 -2.83 16.60
N ALA A 116 -7.37 -2.23 15.87
CA ALA A 116 -7.11 -1.19 14.88
C ALA A 116 -6.43 0.04 15.50
N LYS A 117 -6.92 0.53 16.64
CA LYS A 117 -6.31 1.64 17.39
C LYS A 117 -4.92 1.28 17.89
N GLY A 118 -4.73 0.05 18.38
CA GLY A 118 -3.43 -0.46 18.83
C GLY A 118 -2.39 -0.39 17.71
N ASP A 119 -2.71 -1.00 16.57
CA ASP A 119 -1.84 -0.99 15.39
C ASP A 119 -1.57 0.43 14.89
N ALA A 120 -2.59 1.28 14.81
CA ALA A 120 -2.45 2.67 14.38
C ALA A 120 -1.50 3.47 15.30
N ARG A 121 -1.59 3.28 16.62
CA ARG A 121 -0.69 3.94 17.59
C ARG A 121 0.75 3.48 17.42
N THR A 122 0.99 2.18 17.22
CA THR A 122 2.33 1.65 16.93
C THR A 122 2.92 2.28 15.67
N LEU A 123 2.08 2.54 14.67
CA LEU A 123 2.49 3.12 13.40
C LEU A 123 2.63 4.64 13.37
N ALA A 124 2.02 5.36 14.32
CA ALA A 124 2.05 6.82 14.33
C ALA A 124 3.49 7.38 14.33
N ALA A 125 4.44 6.65 14.93
CA ALA A 125 5.86 6.97 15.00
C ALA A 125 6.68 6.48 13.79
N ALA A 126 6.09 5.72 12.86
CA ALA A 126 6.78 5.21 11.68
C ALA A 126 6.93 6.29 10.58
N PRO A 127 7.98 6.20 9.74
CA PRO A 127 8.18 7.09 8.59
C PRO A 127 7.24 6.69 7.43
N LEU A 128 5.93 6.89 7.64
CA LEU A 128 4.89 6.63 6.66
C LEU A 128 4.80 7.72 5.59
N LEU A 129 4.40 7.32 4.39
CA LEU A 129 3.94 8.27 3.37
C LEU A 129 2.72 9.07 3.88
N PRO A 130 2.47 10.28 3.36
CA PRO A 130 1.31 11.08 3.76
C PRO A 130 -0.02 10.34 3.61
N GLU A 131 -0.20 9.58 2.53
CA GLU A 131 -1.41 8.80 2.25
C GLU A 131 -1.57 7.62 3.21
N GLU A 132 -0.47 6.94 3.56
CA GLU A 132 -0.48 5.88 4.59
C GLU A 132 -0.84 6.46 5.97
N ARG A 133 -0.32 7.65 6.29
CA ARG A 133 -0.69 8.36 7.52
C ARG A 133 -2.15 8.79 7.50
N ALA A 134 -2.66 9.23 6.36
CA ALA A 134 -4.06 9.59 6.17
C ALA A 134 -4.99 8.38 6.34
N LEU A 135 -4.57 7.19 5.92
CA LEU A 135 -5.34 5.95 6.12
C LEU A 135 -5.58 5.64 7.61
N ILE A 136 -4.57 5.84 8.46
CA ILE A 136 -4.67 5.51 9.90
C ILE A 136 -5.14 6.67 10.77
N ALA A 137 -5.16 7.91 10.26
CA ALA A 137 -5.53 9.11 11.03
C ALA A 137 -6.92 9.03 11.71
N PRO A 138 -7.98 8.47 11.08
CA PRO A 138 -9.27 8.30 11.73
C PRO A 138 -9.22 7.39 12.97
N LEU A 139 -8.31 6.42 13.00
CA LEU A 139 -8.15 5.45 14.09
C LEU A 139 -7.41 6.04 15.30
N LEU A 140 -6.66 7.13 15.09
CA LEU A 140 -5.93 7.84 16.14
C LEU A 140 -6.76 8.91 16.83
N SER A 141 -7.93 9.24 16.28
CA SER A 141 -8.84 10.22 16.85
C SER A 141 -9.82 9.54 17.81
N ASP A 142 -9.93 10.02 19.04
CA ASP A 142 -10.93 9.57 20.02
C ASP A 142 -12.35 10.07 19.67
N ARG A 143 -12.83 9.81 18.44
CA ARG A 143 -14.26 10.00 18.16
C ARG A 143 -15.00 8.76 18.65
N SER A 144 -15.32 8.81 19.94
CA SER A 144 -16.58 8.28 20.46
C SER A 144 -17.71 8.83 19.57
N GLN A 145 -18.27 7.98 18.72
CA GLN A 145 -19.66 8.13 18.29
C GLN A 145 -20.50 7.38 19.33
#